data_AF-A0A529FJJ5-F1
#
_entry.id   AF-A0A529FJJ5-F1
#
_cell.length_a   1.000
_cell.length_b   1.000
_cell.length_c   1.000
_cell.angle_alpha   90.00
_cell.angle_beta   90.00
_cell.angle_gamma   90.00
#
_symmetry.space_group_name_H-M   'P 1'
#
loop_
_entity.id
_entity.type
_entity.pdbx_description
1 polymer ?
#
loop_
_entity_poly.entity_id
_entity_poly.type
_entity_poly.pdbx_seq_one_letter_code
_entity_poly.pdbx_strand_id
1 'polypeptide(L)'
;GFSPHGAGRNMSRTRYLREVIGSRDFDDVVKAETNGLDIRFWLGTPDLSELPAAYKSASQVVGQIERHRLATIDDFVDPYGSIMAGDWQKDMPWRDRR
;
A
#
# COMPACT_ATOMS: atom_id res chain seq x y z
N GLY A 1 11.27 -12.49 21.45
CA GLY A 1 11.27 -12.98 20.05
C GLY A 1 11.05 -11.80 19.12
N PHE A 2 11.47 -11.91 17.87
CA PHE A 2 11.25 -10.89 16.83
C PHE A 2 10.13 -11.39 15.91
N SER A 3 9.09 -10.56 15.71
CA SER A 3 7.98 -10.86 14.80
C SER A 3 7.79 -9.72 13.81
N PRO A 4 7.61 -9.99 12.51
CA PRO A 4 7.31 -8.94 11.53
C PRO A 4 5.94 -8.31 11.83
N HIS A 5 5.81 -7.02 11.57
CA HIS A 5 4.58 -6.24 11.76
C HIS A 5 3.89 -5.88 10.44
N GLY A 6 4.38 -6.40 9.31
CA GLY A 6 3.87 -6.12 7.98
C GLY A 6 4.89 -6.35 6.87
N ALA A 7 4.50 -6.07 5.63
CA ALA A 7 5.34 -6.32 4.46
C ALA A 7 6.62 -5.46 4.41
N GLY A 8 6.51 -4.19 4.81
CA GLY A 8 7.57 -3.21 4.60
C GLY A 8 7.80 -2.91 3.11
N ARG A 9 8.51 -1.81 2.84
CA ARG A 9 8.78 -1.36 1.47
C ARG A 9 10.16 -1.83 1.00
N ASN A 10 10.27 -2.15 -0.29
CA ASN A 10 11.57 -2.40 -0.94
C ASN A 10 12.23 -1.11 -1.45
N MET A 11 11.43 -0.06 -1.67
CA MET A 11 11.88 1.25 -2.15
C MET A 11 11.33 2.35 -1.24
N SER A 12 12.03 3.47 -1.17
CA SER A 12 11.47 4.66 -0.53
C SER A 12 10.28 5.19 -1.33
N ARG A 13 9.36 5.91 -0.65
CA ARG A 13 8.19 6.57 -1.25
C ARG A 13 8.56 7.37 -2.51
N THR A 14 9.52 8.28 -2.37
CA THR A 14 9.98 9.14 -3.48
C THR A 14 10.56 8.34 -4.63
N ARG A 15 11.32 7.27 -4.33
CA ARG A 15 11.92 6.43 -5.36
C ARG A 15 10.87 5.65 -6.13
N TYR A 16 9.91 5.05 -5.44
CA TYR A 16 8.81 4.30 -6.06
C TYR A 16 7.98 5.21 -6.99
N LEU A 17 7.60 6.40 -6.51
CA LEU A 17 6.85 7.36 -7.32
C LEU A 17 7.61 7.79 -8.57
N ARG A 18 8.94 7.98 -8.48
CA ARG A 18 9.77 8.37 -9.62
C ARG A 18 10.00 7.23 -10.61
N GLU A 19 10.40 6.05 -10.13
CA GLU A 19 10.91 4.96 -10.98
C GLU A 19 9.82 4.01 -11.47
N VAL A 20 8.77 3.79 -10.67
CA VAL A 20 7.72 2.81 -10.98
C VAL A 20 6.47 3.50 -11.53
N ILE A 21 6.11 4.65 -10.97
CA ILE A 21 4.89 5.39 -11.34
C ILE A 21 5.17 6.46 -12.39
N GLY A 22 6.37 7.06 -12.42
CA GLY A 22 6.63 8.35 -13.07
C GLY A 22 6.25 8.51 -14.55
N SER A 23 6.11 7.42 -15.31
CA SER A 23 5.67 7.45 -16.71
C SER A 23 4.32 6.77 -16.97
N ARG A 24 3.66 6.25 -15.93
CA ARG A 24 2.40 5.51 -16.03
C ARG A 24 1.21 6.45 -15.87
N ASP A 25 0.11 6.13 -16.55
CA ASP A 25 -1.17 6.77 -16.29
C ASP A 25 -1.68 6.40 -14.89
N PHE A 26 -2.07 7.40 -14.11
CA PHE A 26 -2.40 7.23 -12.70
C PHE A 26 -3.69 6.45 -12.49
N ASP A 27 -4.71 6.70 -13.31
CA ASP A 27 -6.00 6.02 -13.18
C ASP A 27 -5.87 4.56 -13.57
N ASP A 28 -5.07 4.26 -14.60
CA ASP A 28 -4.79 2.88 -15.00
C ASP A 28 -4.00 2.11 -13.94
N VAL A 29 -3.02 2.75 -13.28
CA VAL A 29 -2.28 2.13 -12.17
C VAL A 29 -3.24 1.77 -11.03
N VAL A 30 -4.06 2.74 -10.59
CA VAL A 30 -4.97 2.52 -9.47
C VAL A 30 -5.96 1.42 -9.83
N LYS A 31 -6.62 1.50 -10.99
CA LYS A 31 -7.58 0.46 -11.44
C LYS A 31 -6.95 -0.92 -11.49
N ALA A 32 -5.72 -1.03 -12.00
CA ALA A 32 -5.03 -2.31 -12.11
C ALA A 32 -4.68 -2.89 -10.73
N GLU A 33 -4.15 -2.06 -9.82
CA GLU A 33 -3.69 -2.51 -8.50
C GLU A 33 -4.84 -2.71 -7.50
N THR A 34 -5.98 -2.06 -7.71
CA THR A 34 -7.18 -2.21 -6.86
C THR A 34 -8.27 -3.06 -7.49
N ASN A 35 -7.97 -3.77 -8.58
CA ASN A 35 -8.96 -4.57 -9.30
C ASN A 35 -9.57 -5.64 -8.38
N GLY A 36 -10.90 -5.68 -8.31
CA GLY A 36 -11.63 -6.63 -7.46
C GLY A 36 -11.77 -6.22 -5.99
N LEU A 37 -11.31 -5.04 -5.60
CA LEU A 37 -11.43 -4.50 -4.24
C LEU A 37 -12.34 -3.27 -4.19
N ASP A 38 -13.14 -3.12 -3.13
CA ASP A 38 -13.87 -1.87 -2.84
C ASP A 38 -12.92 -0.86 -2.20
N ILE A 39 -12.27 -0.03 -3.03
CA ILE A 39 -11.31 0.98 -2.57
C ILE A 39 -11.90 2.38 -2.65
N ARG A 40 -11.82 3.13 -1.55
CA ARG A 40 -12.32 4.50 -1.45
C ARG A 40 -11.27 5.42 -0.84
N PHE A 41 -11.18 6.63 -1.39
CA PHE A 41 -10.28 7.68 -0.91
C PHE A 41 -11.11 8.86 -0.40
N TRP A 42 -11.02 9.16 0.89
CA TRP A 42 -11.83 10.20 1.52
C TRP A 42 -11.57 11.59 0.93
N LEU A 43 -10.31 11.93 0.67
CA LEU A 43 -9.89 13.21 0.09
C LEU A 43 -10.00 13.23 -1.44
N GLY A 44 -10.56 12.18 -2.06
CA GLY A 44 -10.79 12.08 -3.50
C GLY A 44 -9.56 11.73 -4.34
N THR A 45 -8.36 12.18 -3.95
CA THR A 45 -7.11 11.84 -4.65
C THR A 45 -6.47 10.57 -4.04
N PRO A 46 -6.18 9.50 -4.81
CA PRO A 46 -5.42 8.34 -4.33
C PRO A 46 -3.97 8.69 -3.95
N ASP A 47 -3.45 8.13 -2.85
CA ASP A 47 -2.00 8.15 -2.58
C ASP A 47 -1.33 6.98 -3.30
N LEU A 48 -0.73 7.25 -4.46
CA LEU A 48 -0.06 6.26 -5.29
C LEU A 48 1.09 5.55 -4.57
N SER A 49 1.68 6.18 -3.55
CA SER A 49 2.76 5.54 -2.82
C SER A 49 2.26 4.44 -1.90
N GLU A 50 0.98 4.40 -1.54
CA GLU A 50 0.40 3.41 -0.63
C GLU A 50 -0.27 2.24 -1.35
N LEU A 51 -0.15 2.18 -2.69
CA LEU A 51 -0.66 1.06 -3.48
C LEU A 51 0.11 -0.24 -3.20
N PRO A 52 -0.51 -1.42 -3.40
CA PRO A 52 0.09 -2.73 -3.10
C PRO A 52 1.51 -2.93 -3.65
N ALA A 53 1.80 -2.49 -4.88
CA ALA A 53 3.12 -2.68 -5.50
C ALA A 53 4.25 -1.87 -4.82
N ALA A 54 3.91 -0.93 -3.93
CA ALA A 54 4.91 -0.18 -3.17
C ALA A 54 5.48 -0.98 -1.99
N TYR A 55 4.89 -2.13 -1.67
CA TYR A 55 5.26 -3.03 -0.56
C TYR A 55 5.80 -4.37 -1.06
N LYS A 56 6.43 -5.15 -0.17
CA LYS A 56 6.74 -6.56 -0.46
C LYS A 56 5.46 -7.36 -0.66
N SER A 57 5.52 -8.41 -1.47
CA SER A 57 4.38 -9.30 -1.61
C SER A 57 4.13 -10.09 -0.31
N ALA A 58 2.87 -10.46 -0.05
CA ALA A 58 2.52 -11.33 1.07
C ALA A 58 3.32 -12.64 1.02
N SER A 59 3.53 -13.21 -0.18
CA SER A 59 4.33 -14.42 -0.37
C SER A 59 5.79 -14.27 0.08
N GLN A 60 6.41 -13.10 -0.11
CA GLN A 60 7.75 -12.83 0.40
C GLN A 60 7.79 -12.77 1.92
N VAL A 61 6.77 -12.19 2.55
CA VAL A 61 6.66 -12.11 4.02
C VAL A 61 6.49 -13.52 4.60
N VAL A 62 5.57 -14.32 4.04
CA VAL A 62 5.35 -15.71 4.44
C VAL A 62 6.63 -16.53 4.33
N GLY A 63 7.34 -16.42 3.20
CA GLY A 63 8.61 -17.13 3.00
C GLY A 63 9.70 -16.69 3.98
N GLN A 64 9.73 -15.43 4.42
CA GLN A 64 10.65 -14.96 5.46
C GLN A 64 10.30 -15.51 6.85
N ILE A 65 9.02 -15.57 7.19
CA ILE A 65 8.54 -16.17 8.46
C ILE A 65 9.00 -17.62 8.54
N GLU A 66 8.80 -18.40 7.48
CA GLU A 66 9.19 -19.81 7.41
C GLU A 66 10.72 -19.97 7.48
N ARG A 67 11.46 -19.29 6.59
CA ARG A 67 12.93 -19.40 6.49
C ARG A 67 13.63 -19.12 7.82
N HIS A 68 13.15 -18.12 8.56
CA HIS A 68 13.77 -17.68 9.80
C HIS A 68 13.08 -18.22 11.05
N ARG A 69 12.04 -19.07 10.89
CA ARG A 69 11.25 -19.66 11.98
C ARG A 69 10.76 -18.60 12.98
N LEU A 70 10.24 -17.49 12.46
CA LEU A 70 9.91 -16.31 13.28
C LEU A 70 8.59 -16.47 14.04
N ALA A 71 7.61 -17.12 13.41
CA ALA A 71 6.26 -17.32 13.93
C ALA A 71 5.59 -18.51 13.24
N THR A 72 4.49 -18.97 13.82
CA THR A 72 3.54 -19.88 13.17
C THR A 72 2.44 -19.03 12.54
N ILE A 73 2.03 -19.38 11.32
CA ILE A 73 0.91 -18.73 10.64
C ILE A 73 -0.34 -19.55 10.94
N ASP A 74 -1.30 -18.94 11.64
CA ASP A 74 -2.56 -19.60 12.00
C ASP A 74 -3.61 -19.46 10.90
N ASP A 75 -3.70 -18.30 10.23
CA ASP A 75 -4.71 -18.03 9.21
C ASP A 75 -4.29 -16.88 8.26
N PHE A 76 -5.06 -16.72 7.17
CA PHE A 76 -4.94 -15.64 6.20
C PHE A 76 -6.26 -14.86 6.08
N VAL A 77 -6.15 -13.54 5.97
CA VAL A 77 -7.31 -12.65 5.77
C VAL A 77 -7.10 -11.90 4.45
N ASP A 78 -7.88 -12.27 3.44
CA ASP A 78 -7.91 -11.54 2.18
C ASP A 78 -8.76 -10.27 2.31
N PRO A 79 -8.28 -9.11 1.83
CA PRO A 79 -9.05 -7.88 1.90
C PRO A 79 -10.20 -7.92 0.90
N TYR A 80 -11.37 -7.46 1.33
CA TYR A 80 -12.49 -7.16 0.44
C TYR A 80 -12.40 -5.72 -0.12
N GLY A 81 -11.85 -4.80 0.67
CA GLY A 81 -11.79 -3.38 0.35
C GLY A 81 -11.00 -2.59 1.39
N SER A 82 -10.84 -1.29 1.13
CA SER A 82 -10.14 -0.37 2.01
C SER A 82 -10.68 1.05 1.86
N ILE A 83 -10.77 1.76 2.97
CA ILE A 83 -11.07 3.19 3.01
C ILE A 83 -9.81 3.90 3.51
N MET A 84 -9.19 4.68 2.64
CA MET A 84 -7.97 5.41 2.91
C MET A 84 -8.24 6.91 2.88
N ALA A 85 -7.40 7.69 3.55
CA ALA A 85 -7.48 9.14 3.46
C ALA A 85 -7.27 9.63 2.01
N GLY A 86 -6.32 9.04 1.28
CA GLY A 86 -5.85 9.56 0.01
C GLY A 86 -4.62 10.47 0.16
N ASP A 87 -4.25 11.20 -0.89
CA ASP A 87 -3.12 12.13 -0.87
C ASP A 87 -3.47 13.39 -0.07
N TRP A 88 -3.21 13.30 1.23
CA TRP A 88 -3.40 14.41 2.15
C TRP A 88 -2.52 15.61 1.86
N GLN A 89 -1.38 15.46 1.17
CA GLN A 89 -0.48 16.59 0.92
C GLN A 89 -1.07 17.54 -0.13
N LYS A 90 -1.89 17.02 -1.03
CA LYS A 90 -2.61 17.78 -2.04
C LYS A 90 -3.87 18.42 -1.47
N ASP A 91 -4.60 17.67 -0.65
CA ASP A 91 -5.92 18.06 -0.15
C ASP A 91 -5.89 18.11 1.39
N MET A 92 -5.55 19.29 1.95
CA MET A 92 -5.37 19.53 3.40
C MET A 92 -6.53 20.35 4.02
N PRO A 93 -7.75 19.79 4.17
CA PRO A 93 -8.91 20.57 4.65
C PRO A 93 -8.75 21.13 6.07
N TRP A 94 -7.89 20.55 6.91
CA TRP A 94 -7.58 21.08 8.25
C TRP A 94 -6.57 22.23 8.27
N ARG A 95 -5.89 22.51 7.15
CA ARG A 95 -5.07 23.71 7.01
C ARG A 95 -5.87 24.93 6.57
N ASP A 96 -7.07 24.71 6.03
CA ASP A 96 -8.03 25.79 5.84
C ASP A 96 -8.49 26.28 7.21
N ARG A 97 -7.79 27.30 7.72
CA ARG A 97 -8.23 28.11 8.84
C ARG A 97 -9.37 28.99 8.34
N ARG A 98 -10.57 28.42 8.24
CA ARG A 98 -11.79 29.23 8.27
C ARG A 98 -11.92 29.93 9.62
#